data_AF-A0A843GRQ9-F1
#
_entry.id   AF-A0A843GRQ9-F1
#
_cell.length_a   1.000
_cell.length_b   1.000
_cell.length_c   1.000
_cell.angle_alpha   90.00
_cell.angle_beta   90.00
_cell.angle_gamma   90.00
#
_symmetry.space_group_name_H-M   'P 1'
#
loop_
_entity.id
_entity.type
_entity.pdbx_description
1 polymer ?
#
loop_
_entity_poly.entity_id
_entity_poly.type
_entity_poly.pdbx_seq_one_letter_code
_entity_poly.pdbx_strand_id
1 'polypeptide(L)'
;MGIELTKGVIEYSNAKQGNEYFYTNGRKSNFKVKEFACKDGTDKILIDSELVEKLQIIRDYFGVPVNVNSAYRTEEYNKAVGGVTDSQHLLGKAADISLPRVAPSTIANFAKSIGFGGIGIYSWGCHLDTRKDKAIWRG
;
A
#
# COMPACT_ATOMS: atom_id res chain seq x y z
N MET A 1 20.39 6.04 -6.57
CA MET A 1 20.24 4.58 -6.53
C MET A 1 18.76 4.27 -6.32
N GLY A 2 18.36 3.01 -6.35
CA GLY A 2 17.01 2.56 -6.06
C GLY A 2 17.00 1.07 -5.81
N ILE A 3 15.86 0.54 -5.37
CA ILE A 3 15.74 -0.84 -4.91
C ILE A 3 14.92 -1.62 -5.92
N GLU A 4 15.50 -2.66 -6.51
CA GLU A 4 14.73 -3.59 -7.34
C GLU A 4 13.78 -4.39 -6.45
N LEU A 5 12.50 -4.42 -6.83
CA LEU A 5 11.51 -5.21 -6.10
C LEU A 5 11.85 -6.69 -6.22
N THR A 6 12.00 -7.33 -5.06
CA THR A 6 12.08 -8.79 -4.96
C THR A 6 10.70 -9.33 -4.63
N LYS A 7 10.30 -10.42 -5.31
CA LYS A 7 8.97 -11.01 -5.15
C LYS A 7 8.70 -11.41 -3.69
N GLY A 8 7.54 -10.98 -3.19
CA GLY A 8 7.04 -11.29 -1.85
C GLY A 8 7.08 -10.10 -0.88
N VAL A 9 6.91 -10.41 0.40
CA VAL A 9 7.01 -9.42 1.49
C VAL A 9 8.46 -9.32 1.93
N ILE A 10 9.02 -8.12 1.86
CA ILE A 10 10.40 -7.83 2.23
C ILE A 10 10.41 -6.82 3.38
N GLU A 11 11.36 -7.00 4.29
CA GLU A 11 11.65 -6.05 5.36
C GLU A 11 12.65 -4.99 4.90
N TYR A 12 12.33 -3.74 5.17
CA TYR A 12 13.17 -2.57 4.93
C TYR A 12 13.39 -1.80 6.24
N SER A 13 14.45 -1.00 6.27
CA SER A 13 14.73 0.00 7.31
C SER A 13 14.42 1.39 6.76
N ASN A 14 13.58 2.13 7.47
CA ASN A 14 13.24 3.50 7.11
C ASN A 14 14.49 4.41 7.13
N ALA A 15 15.34 4.25 8.13
CA ALA A 15 16.58 5.01 8.31
C ALA A 15 17.59 4.75 7.17
N LYS A 16 17.68 3.50 6.70
CA LYS A 16 18.64 3.12 5.65
C LYS A 16 18.09 3.34 4.24
N GLN A 17 16.84 2.97 3.99
CA GLN A 17 16.26 2.91 2.65
C GLN A 17 15.08 3.86 2.42
N GLY A 18 14.61 4.60 3.44
CA GLY A 18 13.36 5.36 3.36
C GLY A 18 13.25 6.34 2.19
N ASN A 19 14.37 6.90 1.72
CA ASN A 19 14.39 7.83 0.59
C ASN A 19 14.60 7.16 -0.78
N GLU A 20 14.90 5.87 -0.82
CA GLU A 20 15.07 5.11 -2.06
C GLU A 20 13.72 4.86 -2.73
N TYR A 21 13.72 4.93 -4.06
CA TYR A 21 12.59 4.55 -4.88
C TYR A 21 12.66 3.07 -5.24
N PHE A 22 11.50 2.44 -5.40
CA PHE A 22 11.43 1.10 -5.96
C PHE A 22 11.68 1.11 -7.47
N TYR A 23 12.18 -0.01 -7.98
CA TYR A 23 12.25 -0.32 -9.40
C TYR A 23 11.43 -1.59 -9.65
N THR A 24 10.61 -1.54 -10.68
CA THR A 24 9.77 -2.66 -11.15
C THR A 24 10.05 -2.86 -12.63
N ASN A 25 10.50 -4.07 -12.99
CA ASN A 25 10.85 -4.43 -14.37
C ASN A 25 11.84 -3.41 -15.00
N GLY A 26 12.85 -3.00 -14.22
CA GLY A 26 13.86 -2.02 -14.66
C GLY A 26 13.36 -0.57 -14.78
N ARG A 27 12.11 -0.28 -14.38
CA ARG A 27 11.55 1.08 -14.38
C ARG A 27 11.38 1.59 -12.95
N LYS A 28 11.88 2.80 -12.70
CA LYS A 28 11.70 3.50 -11.42
C LYS A 28 10.21 3.74 -11.16
N SER A 29 9.72 3.30 -10.01
CA SER A 29 8.38 3.61 -9.52
C SER A 29 8.31 5.04 -9.00
N ASN A 30 7.09 5.47 -8.68
CA ASN A 30 6.87 6.78 -8.07
C ASN A 30 6.69 6.72 -6.55
N PHE A 31 7.04 5.60 -5.92
CA PHE A 31 6.93 5.44 -4.48
C PHE A 31 8.30 5.23 -3.84
N LYS A 32 8.51 5.92 -2.73
CA LYS A 32 9.64 5.71 -1.83
C LYS A 32 9.29 4.69 -0.76
N VAL A 33 10.31 4.01 -0.23
CA VAL A 33 10.15 3.04 0.86
C VAL A 33 9.42 3.66 2.07
N LYS A 34 9.76 4.89 2.46
CA LYS A 34 9.16 5.55 3.62
C LYS A 34 7.66 5.84 3.51
N GLU A 35 7.11 5.87 2.30
CA GLU A 35 5.66 6.06 2.11
C GLU A 35 4.86 4.87 2.66
N PHE A 36 5.52 3.72 2.83
CA PHE A 36 4.92 2.52 3.40
C PHE A 36 5.17 2.36 4.91
N ALA A 37 5.91 3.28 5.53
CA ALA A 37 6.29 3.17 6.93
C ALA A 37 5.09 3.29 7.89
N CYS A 38 5.20 2.62 9.04
CA CYS A 38 4.30 2.86 10.15
C CYS A 38 4.47 4.29 10.68
N LYS A 39 3.39 4.91 11.15
CA LYS A 39 3.40 6.30 11.66
C LYS A 39 3.79 6.40 13.14
N ASP A 40 4.22 5.31 13.75
CA ASP A 40 4.70 5.25 15.14
C ASP A 40 6.20 5.55 15.27
N GLY A 41 6.90 5.79 14.17
CA GLY A 41 8.34 6.06 14.16
C GLY A 41 9.21 4.80 14.14
N THR A 42 8.62 3.60 14.07
CA THR A 42 9.37 2.34 13.95
C THR A 42 10.20 2.33 12.67
N ASP A 43 11.44 1.83 12.77
CA ASP A 43 12.36 1.74 11.63
C ASP A 43 11.98 0.63 10.64
N LYS A 44 11.50 -0.50 11.16
CA LYS A 44 11.06 -1.64 10.37
C LYS A 44 9.86 -1.27 9.49
N ILE A 45 9.93 -1.67 8.22
CA ILE A 45 8.83 -1.56 7.25
C ILE A 45 8.69 -2.90 6.52
N LEU A 46 7.52 -3.52 6.59
CA LEU A 46 7.19 -4.68 5.74
C LEU A 46 6.44 -4.22 4.51
N ILE A 47 6.86 -4.67 3.32
CA ILE A 47 6.22 -4.27 2.06
C ILE A 47 6.14 -5.47 1.14
N ASP A 48 4.93 -5.80 0.68
CA ASP A 48 4.69 -6.73 -0.41
C ASP A 48 5.01 -6.07 -1.76
N SER A 49 5.92 -6.65 -2.52
CA SER A 49 6.22 -6.23 -3.90
C SER A 49 4.97 -6.08 -4.78
N GLU A 50 4.00 -7.00 -4.67
CA GLU A 50 2.78 -6.98 -5.48
C GLU A 50 1.92 -5.74 -5.19
N LEU A 51 1.94 -5.27 -3.93
CA LEU A 51 1.24 -4.06 -3.53
C LEU A 51 1.83 -2.84 -4.26
N VAL A 52 3.16 -2.70 -4.25
CA VAL A 52 3.85 -1.58 -4.91
C VAL A 52 3.59 -1.59 -6.41
N GLU A 53 3.67 -2.76 -7.05
CA GLU A 53 3.41 -2.92 -8.49
C GLU A 53 1.97 -2.51 -8.84
N LYS A 54 0.98 -2.99 -8.09
CA LYS A 54 -0.42 -2.65 -8.35
C LYS A 54 -0.75 -1.19 -8.05
N LEU A 55 -0.15 -0.58 -7.03
CA LEU A 55 -0.30 0.86 -6.78
C LEU A 55 0.33 1.69 -7.91
N GLN A 56 1.43 1.22 -8.50
CA GLN A 56 2.04 1.86 -9.67
C GLN A 56 1.10 1.76 -10.90
N ILE A 57 0.46 0.61 -11.12
CA ILE A 57 -0.56 0.45 -12.17
C ILE A 57 -1.75 1.41 -11.96
N ILE A 58 -2.24 1.56 -10.72
CA ILE A 58 -3.29 2.54 -10.38
C ILE A 58 -2.83 3.96 -10.76
N ARG A 59 -1.61 4.33 -10.36
CA ARG A 59 -1.05 5.65 -10.66
C ARG A 59 -0.99 5.92 -12.15
N ASP A 60 -0.47 4.94 -12.92
CA ASP A 60 -0.30 5.07 -14.36
C ASP A 60 -1.65 5.15 -15.09
N TYR A 61 -2.65 4.38 -14.63
CA TYR A 61 -3.98 4.39 -15.22
C TYR A 61 -4.72 5.73 -15.02
N PHE A 62 -4.71 6.27 -13.79
CA PHE A 62 -5.44 7.51 -13.50
C PHE A 62 -4.66 8.77 -13.84
N GLY A 63 -3.35 8.68 -14.06
CA GLY A 63 -2.49 9.83 -14.41
C GLY A 63 -2.38 10.88 -13.30
N VAL A 64 -2.71 10.52 -12.05
CA VAL A 64 -2.65 11.40 -10.87
C VAL A 64 -1.85 10.73 -9.75
N PRO A 65 -1.29 11.51 -8.80
CA PRO A 65 -0.60 10.94 -7.65
C PRO A 65 -1.50 10.01 -6.84
N VAL A 66 -0.93 8.88 -6.41
CA VAL A 66 -1.53 7.97 -5.43
C VAL A 66 -0.96 8.33 -4.07
N ASN A 67 -1.79 8.88 -3.19
CA ASN A 67 -1.37 9.22 -1.83
C ASN A 67 -1.49 7.98 -0.95
N VAL A 68 -0.37 7.47 -0.43
CA VAL A 68 -0.37 6.39 0.57
C VAL A 68 -0.57 7.00 1.96
N ASN A 69 -1.79 6.88 2.48
CA ASN A 69 -2.18 7.46 3.76
C ASN A 69 -1.79 6.57 4.94
N SER A 70 -1.77 5.26 4.74
CA SER A 70 -1.31 4.25 5.72
C SER A 70 -0.89 2.99 4.98
N ALA A 71 0.10 2.25 5.48
CA ALA A 71 0.53 1.00 4.88
C ALA A 71 0.99 0.02 5.97
N TYR A 72 2.27 -0.27 6.14
CA TYR A 72 2.70 -1.14 7.24
C TYR A 72 2.28 -0.56 8.59
N ARG A 73 1.82 -1.44 9.49
CA ARG A 73 1.53 -1.10 10.89
C ARG A 73 2.21 -2.12 11.81
N THR A 74 2.76 -1.64 12.91
CA THR A 74 3.08 -2.49 14.07
C THR A 74 1.79 -2.97 14.72
N GLU A 75 1.87 -4.02 15.54
CA GLU A 75 0.71 -4.52 16.30
C GLU A 75 0.17 -3.46 17.25
N GLU A 76 1.07 -2.75 17.94
CA GLU A 76 0.76 -1.69 18.88
C GLU A 76 0.05 -0.53 18.18
N TYR A 77 0.59 -0.05 17.06
CA TYR A 77 -0.02 1.05 16.31
C TYR A 77 -1.36 0.62 15.72
N ASN A 78 -1.46 -0.58 15.13
CA ASN A 78 -2.70 -1.11 14.58
C ASN A 78 -3.79 -1.18 15.66
N LYS A 79 -3.48 -1.69 16.86
CA LYS A 79 -4.41 -1.70 17.99
C LYS A 79 -4.81 -0.28 18.41
N ALA A 80 -3.86 0.65 18.49
CA ALA A 80 -4.11 2.04 18.90
C ALA A 80 -5.08 2.78 17.94
N VAL A 81 -5.05 2.45 16.65
CA VAL A 81 -5.97 3.02 15.65
C VAL A 81 -7.26 2.20 15.45
N GLY A 82 -7.52 1.20 16.29
CA GLY A 82 -8.72 0.36 16.22
C GLY A 82 -8.72 -0.68 15.10
N GLY A 83 -7.54 -1.06 14.60
CA GLY A 83 -7.39 -2.10 13.59
C GLY A 83 -7.69 -3.50 14.12
N VAL A 84 -8.09 -4.39 13.21
CA VAL A 84 -8.36 -5.81 13.50
C VAL A 84 -7.08 -6.63 13.63
N THR A 85 -7.13 -7.76 14.33
CA THR A 85 -5.96 -8.61 14.61
C THR A 85 -5.41 -9.35 13.39
N ASP A 86 -6.25 -9.60 12.38
CA ASP A 86 -5.89 -10.22 11.10
C ASP A 86 -5.64 -9.20 9.97
N SER A 87 -5.37 -7.94 10.36
CA SER A 87 -5.16 -6.81 9.46
C SER A 87 -3.99 -7.06 8.52
N GLN A 88 -4.23 -6.89 7.22
CA GLN A 88 -3.21 -7.04 6.18
C GLN A 88 -2.13 -5.94 6.25
N HIS A 89 -2.38 -4.85 6.98
CA HIS A 89 -1.36 -3.84 7.28
C HIS A 89 -0.21 -4.42 8.14
N LEU A 90 -0.52 -5.34 9.06
CA LEU A 90 0.49 -6.01 9.91
C LEU A 90 1.44 -6.88 9.08
N LEU A 91 0.96 -7.36 7.93
CA LEU A 91 1.69 -8.25 7.03
C LEU A 91 2.45 -7.50 5.92
N GLY A 92 2.40 -6.16 5.90
CA GLY A 92 2.98 -5.35 4.82
C GLY A 92 2.24 -5.48 3.48
N LYS A 93 1.00 -5.98 3.50
CA LYS A 93 0.22 -6.33 2.31
C LYS A 93 -0.89 -5.35 1.96
N ALA A 94 -1.09 -4.32 2.79
CA ALA A 94 -2.17 -3.35 2.62
C ALA A 94 -1.66 -1.92 2.54
N ALA A 95 -2.41 -1.11 1.80
CA ALA A 95 -2.30 0.34 1.81
C ALA A 95 -3.69 0.98 1.81
N ASP A 96 -3.84 2.01 2.64
CA ASP A 96 -4.93 2.97 2.57
C ASP A 96 -4.51 4.10 1.64
N ILE A 97 -5.26 4.30 0.55
CA ILE A 97 -4.90 5.26 -0.48
C ILE A 97 -6.02 6.24 -0.80
N SER A 98 -5.62 7.40 -1.32
CA SER A 98 -6.54 8.35 -1.96
C SER A 98 -5.90 8.96 -3.21
N LEU A 99 -6.72 9.28 -4.20
CA LEU A 99 -6.29 9.92 -5.44
C LEU A 99 -7.02 11.27 -5.58
N PRO A 100 -6.31 12.36 -5.89
CA PRO A 100 -6.94 13.66 -6.10
C PRO A 100 -7.98 13.61 -7.22
N ARG A 101 -9.19 14.11 -6.95
CA ARG A 101 -10.31 14.21 -7.92
C ARG A 101 -10.79 12.86 -8.48
N VAL A 102 -10.45 11.73 -7.86
CA VAL A 102 -10.97 10.40 -8.23
C VAL A 102 -11.83 9.88 -7.08
N ALA A 103 -13.07 9.53 -7.38
CA ALA A 103 -13.99 9.01 -6.37
C ALA A 103 -13.51 7.63 -5.85
N PRO A 104 -13.62 7.33 -4.54
CA PRO A 104 -13.26 6.03 -3.97
C PRO A 104 -13.90 4.83 -4.68
N SER A 105 -15.16 4.94 -5.11
CA SER A 105 -15.84 3.89 -5.88
C SER A 105 -15.15 3.61 -7.22
N THR A 106 -14.59 4.64 -7.87
CA THR A 106 -13.86 4.49 -9.13
C THR A 106 -12.50 3.83 -8.91
N ILE A 107 -11.79 4.21 -7.85
CA ILE A 107 -10.54 3.56 -7.42
C ILE A 107 -10.80 2.08 -7.15
N ALA A 108 -11.81 1.77 -6.34
CA ALA A 108 -12.18 0.41 -5.96
C ALA A 108 -12.55 -0.48 -7.15
N ASN A 109 -13.32 0.05 -8.10
CA ASN A 109 -13.69 -0.67 -9.32
C ASN A 109 -12.45 -1.03 -10.16
N PHE A 110 -11.52 -0.09 -10.32
CA PHE A 110 -10.28 -0.35 -11.05
C PHE A 110 -9.36 -1.31 -10.28
N ALA A 111 -9.19 -1.13 -8.97
CA ALA A 111 -8.44 -2.04 -8.11
C ALA A 111 -8.96 -3.49 -8.19
N LYS A 112 -10.29 -3.66 -8.25
CA LYS A 112 -10.91 -4.97 -8.48
C LYS A 112 -10.50 -5.57 -9.82
N SER A 113 -10.49 -4.76 -10.89
CA SER A 113 -10.14 -5.22 -12.24
C SER A 113 -8.68 -5.69 -12.38
N ILE A 114 -7.76 -5.13 -11.59
CA ILE A 114 -6.35 -5.54 -11.54
C ILE A 114 -6.06 -6.54 -10.41
N GLY A 115 -7.10 -7.10 -9.80
CA GLY A 115 -6.99 -8.28 -8.96
C GLY A 115 -6.52 -8.04 -7.52
N PHE A 116 -6.74 -6.87 -6.93
CA PHE A 116 -6.61 -6.72 -5.47
C PHE A 116 -7.45 -7.76 -4.71
N GLY A 117 -6.97 -8.19 -3.54
CA GLY A 117 -7.59 -9.19 -2.68
C GLY A 117 -8.67 -8.59 -1.81
N GLY A 118 -8.27 -7.67 -0.93
CA GLY A 118 -9.15 -6.86 -0.10
C GLY A 118 -9.35 -5.46 -0.67
N ILE A 119 -10.61 -5.00 -0.68
CA ILE A 119 -11.00 -3.66 -1.13
C ILE A 119 -12.03 -3.08 -0.15
N GLY A 120 -11.60 -2.15 0.69
CA GLY A 120 -12.47 -1.34 1.54
C GLY A 120 -12.75 0.02 0.90
N ILE A 121 -14.01 0.44 0.86
CA ILE A 121 -14.42 1.72 0.28
C ILE A 121 -14.88 2.65 1.39
N TYR A 122 -14.23 3.81 1.51
CA TYR A 122 -14.52 4.83 2.51
C TYR A 122 -14.77 6.19 1.84
N SER A 123 -15.35 7.14 2.56
CA SER A 123 -15.57 8.50 2.06
C SER A 123 -14.25 9.23 1.72
N TRP A 124 -13.16 8.91 2.42
CA TRP A 124 -11.86 9.53 2.26
C TRP A 124 -10.94 8.82 1.24
N GLY A 125 -11.26 7.59 0.82
CA GLY A 125 -10.35 6.78 -0.01
C GLY A 125 -10.67 5.29 0.02
N CYS A 126 -9.66 4.47 -0.28
CA CYS A 126 -9.79 3.02 -0.32
C CYS A 126 -8.72 2.34 0.51
N HIS A 127 -9.11 1.30 1.25
CA HIS A 127 -8.20 0.26 1.72
C HIS A 127 -7.99 -0.73 0.57
N LEU A 128 -6.75 -1.06 0.23
CA LEU A 128 -6.41 -2.05 -0.79
C LEU A 128 -5.34 -3.01 -0.25
N ASP A 129 -5.53 -4.33 -0.44
CA ASP A 129 -4.53 -5.32 -0.03
C ASP A 129 -4.38 -6.53 -0.97
N THR A 130 -3.23 -7.20 -0.88
CA THR A 130 -2.82 -8.32 -1.73
C THR A 130 -3.16 -9.70 -1.16
N ARG A 131 -4.12 -9.80 -0.23
CA ARG A 131 -4.53 -11.11 0.30
C ARG A 131 -5.07 -12.01 -0.83
N LYS A 132 -4.99 -13.32 -0.65
CA LYS A 132 -5.48 -14.28 -1.67
C LYS A 132 -7.01 -14.26 -1.77
N ASP A 133 -7.68 -14.29 -0.62
CA ASP A 133 -9.14 -14.38 -0.55
C ASP A 133 -9.80 -13.04 -0.89
N LYS A 134 -10.86 -13.08 -1.69
CA LYS A 134 -11.54 -11.85 -2.10
C LYS A 134 -12.43 -11.32 -0.98
N ALA A 135 -12.21 -10.06 -0.61
CA ALA A 135 -13.03 -9.35 0.35
C ALA A 135 -13.32 -7.94 -0.14
N ILE A 136 -14.60 -7.54 -0.18
CA ILE A 136 -15.01 -6.17 -0.53
C ILE A 136 -15.98 -5.69 0.54
N TRP A 137 -15.73 -4.51 1.09
CA TRP A 137 -16.59 -3.92 2.13
C TRP A 137 -16.70 -2.39 1.97
N ARG A 138 -17.65 -1.82 2.71
CA ARG A 138 -17.83 -0.37 2.84
C ARG A 138 -17.75 -0.01 4.31
N GLY A 139 -17.15 1.14 4.62
CA GLY A 139 -17.14 1.71 5.96
C GLY A 139 -17.42 3.20 5.95
#